data_AF-A0A1X2L9T5-F1
#
_entry.id   AF-A0A1X2L9T5-F1
#
_cell.length_a   1.000
_cell.length_b   1.000
_cell.length_c   1.000
_cell.angle_alpha   90.00
_cell.angle_beta   90.00
_cell.angle_gamma   90.00
#
_symmetry.space_group_name_H-M   'P 1'
#
loop_
_entity.id
_entity.type
_entity.pdbx_description
1 polymer ?
#
loop_
_entity_poly.entity_id
_entity_poly.type
_entity_poly.pdbx_seq_one_letter_code
_entity_poly.pdbx_strand_id
1 'polypeptide(L)' 'MCHHSDVPLEIGHLVSVHDAQQVGLSEDDLTSDENLAVMCAECNSGLSKRSLPPRLIAAAIWAHQLNESKGGQRTA' A
#
# COMPACT_ATOMS: atom_id res chain seq x y z
N MET A 1 -0.72 -0.81 -7.85
CA MET A 1 -1.24 -1.67 -6.78
C MET A 1 -1.17 -3.11 -7.29
N CYS A 2 -0.78 -4.08 -6.46
CA CYS A 2 -0.70 -5.47 -6.93
C CYS A 2 -2.11 -5.94 -7.30
N HIS A 3 -2.33 -6.30 -8.56
CA HIS A 3 -3.62 -6.81 -9.04
C HIS A 3 -3.70 -8.34 -8.94
N HIS A 4 -2.68 -8.98 -8.39
CA HIS A 4 -2.64 -10.42 -8.17
C HIS A 4 -3.31 -10.75 -6.84
N SER A 5 -4.44 -11.43 -6.92
CA SER A 5 -5.15 -11.99 -5.76
C SER A 5 -4.92 -13.50 -5.61
N ASP A 6 -4.11 -14.08 -6.49
CA ASP A 6 -3.74 -15.49 -6.60
C ASP A 6 -2.34 -15.80 -6.06
N VAL A 7 -1.71 -14.82 -5.39
CA VAL A 7 -0.37 -14.95 -4.81
C VAL A 7 -0.41 -14.71 -3.30
N PRO A 8 0.53 -15.28 -2.52
CA PRO A 8 0.69 -14.96 -1.11
C PRO A 8 0.84 -13.45 -0.90
N LEU A 9 0.11 -12.94 0.09
CA LEU A 9 0.14 -11.54 0.49
C LEU A 9 0.95 -11.39 1.78
N GLU A 10 1.67 -10.29 1.86
CA GLU A 10 2.52 -9.89 2.98
C GLU A 10 2.10 -8.52 3.48
N ILE A 11 2.45 -8.22 4.72
CA ILE A 11 2.28 -6.88 5.30
C ILE A 11 3.58 -6.09 5.04
N GLY A 12 3.44 -4.90 4.46
CA GLY A 12 4.52 -3.96 4.23
C GLY A 12 4.19 -2.57 4.77
N HIS A 13 5.22 -1.72 4.89
CA HIS A 13 5.05 -0.34 5.36
C HIS A 13 4.91 0.65 4.19
N LEU A 14 4.02 1.63 4.33
CA LEU A 14 3.85 2.73 3.38
C LEU A 14 4.98 3.74 3.52
N VAL A 15 5.31 4.15 4.74
CA VAL A 15 6.54 4.86 5.10
C VAL A 15 7.54 3.83 5.54
N SER A 16 8.70 3.78 4.85
CA SER A 16 9.70 2.77 5.18
C SER A 16 10.26 2.99 6.58
N VAL A 17 10.66 1.90 7.26
CA VAL A 17 11.37 1.96 8.55
C VAL A 17 12.60 2.89 8.46
N HIS A 18 13.29 2.88 7.32
CA HIS A 18 14.45 3.73 7.09
C HIS A 18 14.09 5.22 7.10
N ASP A 19 13.07 5.61 6.34
CA ASP A 19 12.64 7.02 6.25
C ASP A 19 12.02 7.48 7.57
N ALA A 20 11.21 6.62 8.20
CA ALA A 20 10.58 6.87 9.50
C ALA A 20 11.62 7.22 10.58
N GLN A 21 12.72 6.46 10.65
CA GLN A 21 13.83 6.74 11.57
C GLN A 21 14.53 8.08 11.27
N GLN A 22 14.64 8.48 10.00
CA GLN A 22 15.26 9.74 9.63
C GLN A 22 14.44 10.96 10.04
N VAL A 23 13.11 10.84 10.06
CA VAL A 23 12.20 11.94 10.42
C VAL A 23 11.68 11.86 11.86
N GLY A 24 12.09 10.83 12.63
CA GLY A 24 11.74 10.67 14.03
C GLY A 24 10.30 10.20 14.28
N LEU A 25 9.75 9.37 13.39
CA LEU A 25 8.48 8.67 13.66
C LEU A 25 8.66 7.73 14.86
N SER A 26 7.62 7.62 15.67
CA SER A 26 7.60 6.64 16.77
C SER A 26 7.36 5.23 16.24
N GLU A 27 7.65 4.21 17.06
CA GLU A 27 7.28 2.83 16.75
C GLU A 27 5.76 2.65 16.63
N ASP A 28 4.97 3.43 17.39
CA ASP A 28 3.52 3.42 17.30
C ASP A 28 3.05 3.96 15.93
N ASP A 29 3.67 5.02 15.42
CA ASP A 29 3.39 5.52 14.07
C ASP A 29 3.81 4.52 13.00
N LEU A 30 4.94 3.84 13.21
CA LEU A 30 5.50 2.88 12.26
C LEU A 30 4.63 1.63 12.14
N THR A 31 4.08 1.15 13.26
CA THR A 31 3.25 -0.07 13.34
C THR A 31 1.75 0.19 13.28
N SER A 32 1.34 1.46 13.18
CA SER A 32 -0.05 1.87 12.97
C SER A 32 -0.61 1.27 11.68
N ASP A 33 -1.88 0.85 11.72
CA ASP A 33 -2.62 0.39 10.54
C ASP A 33 -2.59 1.43 9.40
N GLU A 34 -2.44 2.71 9.71
CA GLU A 34 -2.31 3.79 8.72
C GLU A 34 -1.01 3.73 7.91
N ASN A 35 0.03 3.10 8.47
CA ASN A 35 1.32 2.90 7.83
C ASN A 35 1.47 1.48 7.26
N LEU A 36 0.50 0.58 7.47
CA LEU A 36 0.57 -0.80 7.00
C LEU A 36 -0.30 -1.02 5.76
N ALA A 37 0.20 -1.83 4.84
CA ALA A 37 -0.55 -2.23 3.66
C ALA A 37 -0.30 -3.70 3.31
N VAL A 38 -1.34 -4.35 2.77
CA VAL A 38 -1.25 -5.70 2.24
C VAL A 38 -0.72 -5.64 0.81
N MET A 39 0.37 -6.34 0.54
CA MET A 39 1.07 -6.32 -0.75
C MET A 39 1.53 -7.74 -1.13
N CYS A 40 1.61 -8.04 -2.43
CA CYS A 40 2.32 -9.25 -2.86
C CYS A 40 3.84 -9.10 -2.65
N ALA A 41 4.56 -10.22 -2.49
CA ALA A 41 6.00 -10.23 -2.20
C ALA A 41 6.84 -9.39 -3.19
N GLU A 42 6.49 -9.38 -4.47
CA GLU A 42 7.17 -8.56 -5.49
C GLU A 42 6.99 -7.06 -5.24
N CYS A 43 5.75 -6.63 -4.97
CA CYS A 43 5.47 -5.22 -4.69
C CYS A 43 6.09 -4.78 -3.37
N ASN A 44 6.05 -5.63 -2.34
CA ASN A 44 6.67 -5.39 -1.04
C ASN A 44 8.20 -5.25 -1.19
N SER A 45 8.84 -6.21 -1.86
CA SER A 45 10.29 -6.23 -2.09
C SER A 45 10.76 -5.09 -3.00
N GLY A 46 9.93 -4.64 -3.96
CA GLY A 46 10.25 -3.57 -4.90
C GLY A 46 10.41 -2.18 -4.24
N LEU A 47 9.90 -2.00 -3.03
CA LEU A 47 10.08 -0.77 -2.25
C LEU A 47 11.46 -0.70 -1.60
N SER A 48 12.03 -1.85 -1.20
CA SER A 48 13.30 -1.93 -0.48
C SER A 48 13.29 -0.99 0.74
N LYS A 49 14.21 -0.03 0.83
CA LYS A 49 14.30 0.96 1.92
C LYS A 49 13.54 2.26 1.64
N ARG A 50 12.62 2.29 0.67
CA ARG A 50 11.93 3.52 0.26
C ARG A 50 10.48 3.48 0.66
N SER A 51 9.97 4.62 1.11
CA SER A 51 8.53 4.84 1.24
C SER A 51 7.81 4.75 -0.11
N LEU A 52 6.51 4.49 -0.05
CA LEU A 52 5.67 4.40 -1.23
C LEU A 52 5.70 5.74 -1.98
N PRO A 53 6.14 5.78 -3.25
CA PRO A 53 6.15 7.02 -4.00
C PRO A 53 4.71 7.53 -4.24
N PRO A 54 4.45 8.85 -4.20
CA PRO A 54 3.10 9.41 -4.31
C PRO A 54 2.31 8.94 -5.54
N ARG A 55 2.99 8.69 -6.67
CA ARG A 55 2.39 8.13 -7.89
C ARG A 55 1.72 6.77 -7.67
N LEU A 56 2.25 5.94 -6.78
CA LEU A 56 1.65 4.65 -6.44
C LEU A 56 0.44 4.81 -5.53
N ILE A 57 0.44 5.82 -4.63
CA ILE A 57 -0.73 6.19 -3.83
C ILE A 57 -1.86 6.69 -4.75
N ALA A 58 -1.55 7.60 -5.69
CA ALA A 58 -2.52 8.09 -6.66
C ALA A 58 -3.09 6.96 -7.52
N ALA A 59 -2.24 6.03 -7.99
CA ALA A 59 -2.68 4.86 -8.76
C ALA A 59 -3.59 3.93 -7.93
N ALA A 60 -3.31 3.78 -6.63
CA ALA A 60 -4.14 3.01 -5.71
C ALA A 60 -5.54 3.63 -5.53
N ILE A 61 -5.59 4.94 -5.28
CA ILE A 61 -6.85 5.69 -5.16
C ILE A 61 -7.67 5.55 -6.46
N TRP A 62 -7.03 5.75 -7.61
CA TRP A 62 -7.68 5.63 -8.91
C TRP A 62 -8.22 4.22 -9.17
N ALA A 63 -7.43 3.18 -8.87
CA ALA A 63 -7.85 1.78 -9.04
C ALA A 63 -9.04 1.42 -8.14
N HIS A 64 -9.06 1.92 -6.89
CA HIS A 64 -10.16 1.73 -5.97
C HIS A 64 -11.45 2.37 -6.51
N GLN A 65 -11.39 3.63 -6.94
CA GLN A 65 -12.54 4.34 -7.53
C GLN A 65 -13.14 3.61 -8.74
N LEU A 66 -12.30 3.04 -9.60
CA LEU A 66 -12.76 2.25 -10.75
C LEU A 66 -13.47 0.96 -10.32
N ASN A 67 -13.01 0.29 -9.27
CA ASN A 67 -13.66 -0.92 -8.75
C ASN A 67 -15.01 -0.60 -8.11
N GLU A 68 -15.10 0.47 -7.31
CA GLU A 68 -16.37 0.93 -6.74
C GLU A 68 -17.37 1.33 -7.84
N SER A 69 -16.89 2.01 -8.88
CA SER A 69 -17.71 2.39 -10.05
C SER A 69 -18.27 1.17 -10.81
N LYS A 70 -17.49 0.09 -10.90
CA LYS A 70 -17.94 -1.18 -11.51
C LYS A 70 -18.84 -2.01 -10.58
N GLY A 71 -18.63 -1.94 -9.27
CA GLY A 71 -19.46 -2.59 -8.26
C GLY A 71 -20.86 -1.99 -8.16
N GLY A 72 -20.98 -0.68 -8.27
CA GLY A 72 -22.27 0.04 -8.29
C GLY A 72 -23.13 -0.19 -9.54
N GLN A 73 -22.57 -0.81 -10.59
CA GLN A 73 -23.28 -1.10 -11.84
C GLN A 73 -23.86 -2.53 -11.89
N ARG A 74 -23.69 -3.34 -10.83
CA ARG A 74 -24.18 -4.73 -10.73
C ARG A 74 -25.54 -4.89 -10.03
N THR A 75 -26.23 -3.80 -9.72
CA THR A 75 -27.62 -3.81 -9.22
C THR A 75 -28.48 -2.90 -10.08
N ALA A 76 -28.88 -3.39 -11.24
CA ALA A 76 -29.99 -2.87 -12.05
C ALA A 76 -30.66 -4.05 -12.75
#